data_AF-A0A9W9AUR9-F1
#
_entry.id   AF-A0A9W9AUR9-F1
#
_cell.length_a   1.000
_cell.length_b   1.000
_cell.length_c   1.000
_cell.angle_alpha   90.00
_cell.angle_beta   90.00
_cell.angle_gamma   90.00
#
_symmetry.space_group_name_H-M   'P 1'
#
loop_
_entity.id
_entity.type
_entity.pdbx_description
1 polymer ?
#
loop_
_entity_poly.entity_id
_entity_poly.type
_entity_poly.pdbx_seq_one_letter_code
_entity_poly.pdbx_strand_id
1 'polypeptide(L)'
;MSSRRQSPKILKKSDNAPLTRADLQYDLLASLFSDTNEVFTDPFPSQLDNRAARSRVTFRNLYVNAIMNSPKASKLLKDKMSDTPEFATHFAMLSLLTNVGRINTTMSFFPEMKTTIRTYHPVPALQRTSGSLQDAPRLKSILKALVYDCDSPKLATTLRDCRSRIDTGISPPTHIANLIFILANETISVSKLHFSGEVDFLDLFTSIRFSSHSRARAFLWLVYNYYEATAQSSKPLESDTVRTENNPFSDPSRPGERPLLEELTEAESALENVDPDDENEISEKLISQRMQFLAAQSPKEPSKVGKNSVKDDESVMSIESTVKSKGKRRGALGTGKAKNGKSAADATEGFVDHSTPIRFSDVQYRSSLYRSSPMQMRQARLIAAPMHRYSPYARSHERHWTNVALTRSPPRTLLEHAWHVAARTDPLADSDEEMEDEHCRNDYVQRLNIVCRLRGKSPTPEPE
;
A
#
# COMPACT_ATOMS: atom_id res chain seq x y z
N MET A 1 -34.72 -14.58 8.82
CA MET A 1 -33.35 -14.99 8.44
C MET A 1 -32.38 -13.97 9.02
N SER A 2 -31.32 -14.40 9.70
CA SER A 2 -30.51 -13.49 10.53
C SER A 2 -29.65 -12.55 9.68
N SER A 3 -29.61 -11.28 10.07
CA SER A 3 -28.74 -10.27 9.45
C SER A 3 -27.27 -10.62 9.73
N ARG A 4 -26.59 -11.28 8.78
CA ARG A 4 -25.15 -11.53 8.81
C ARG A 4 -24.40 -10.19 8.66
N ARG A 5 -24.35 -9.39 9.74
CA ARG A 5 -23.49 -8.21 9.85
C ARG A 5 -22.06 -8.70 9.71
N GLN A 6 -21.45 -8.49 8.55
CA GLN A 6 -20.09 -8.96 8.29
C GLN A 6 -19.12 -8.19 9.17
N SER A 7 -18.48 -8.90 10.10
CA SER A 7 -17.23 -8.46 10.69
C SER A 7 -16.23 -8.19 9.57
N PRO A 8 -15.39 -7.14 9.67
CA PRO A 8 -14.37 -6.89 8.65
C PRO A 8 -13.48 -8.13 8.50
N LYS A 9 -13.42 -8.68 7.29
CA LYS A 9 -12.59 -9.85 6.90
C LYS A 9 -11.09 -9.51 6.89
N ILE A 10 -10.63 -8.59 7.73
CA ILE A 10 -9.23 -8.22 7.89
C ILE A 10 -8.56 -9.29 8.76
N LEU A 11 -7.42 -9.81 8.33
CA LEU A 11 -6.57 -10.70 9.12
C LEU A 11 -6.08 -9.97 10.37
N LYS A 12 -6.26 -10.62 11.53
CA LYS A 12 -5.81 -10.13 12.84
C LYS A 12 -5.04 -11.23 13.54
N LYS A 13 -3.79 -10.96 13.87
CA LYS A 13 -2.92 -11.82 14.67
C LYS A 13 -2.18 -10.99 15.71
N SER A 14 -1.70 -11.63 16.77
CA SER A 14 -0.82 -11.00 17.77
C SER A 14 0.53 -10.63 17.16
N ASP A 15 1.22 -9.65 17.74
CA ASP A 15 2.57 -9.27 17.30
C ASP A 15 3.52 -10.48 17.30
N ASN A 16 4.37 -10.55 16.27
CA ASN A 16 5.32 -11.64 15.96
C ASN A 16 4.68 -12.99 15.57
N ALA A 17 3.35 -13.14 15.57
CA ALA A 17 2.73 -14.37 15.06
C ALA A 17 2.77 -14.42 13.53
N PRO A 18 3.20 -15.54 12.92
CA PRO A 18 3.32 -15.69 11.47
C PRO A 18 1.96 -15.69 10.77
N LEU A 19 1.93 -15.20 9.53
CA LEU A 19 0.86 -15.47 8.58
C LEU A 19 1.14 -16.81 7.88
N THR A 20 0.31 -17.79 8.20
CA THR A 20 0.31 -19.15 7.62
C THR A 20 -0.34 -19.16 6.25
N ARG A 21 -0.10 -20.22 5.46
CA ARG A 21 -0.83 -20.48 4.22
C ARG A 21 -2.34 -20.48 4.43
N ALA A 22 -2.84 -21.00 5.55
CA ALA A 22 -4.25 -20.97 5.91
C ALA A 22 -4.81 -19.54 6.10
N ASP A 23 -4.06 -18.62 6.71
CA ASP A 23 -4.47 -17.21 6.83
C ASP A 23 -4.56 -16.54 5.45
N LEU A 24 -3.53 -16.76 4.62
CA LEU A 24 -3.37 -16.15 3.31
C LEU A 24 -4.36 -16.70 2.27
N GLN A 25 -4.83 -17.95 2.48
CA GLN A 25 -5.42 -18.79 1.44
C GLN A 25 -4.40 -18.97 0.30
N TYR A 26 -3.22 -19.49 0.63
CA TYR A 26 -2.10 -19.63 -0.31
C TYR A 26 -2.45 -20.42 -1.56
N ASP A 27 -3.22 -21.50 -1.48
CA ASP A 27 -3.50 -22.36 -2.63
C ASP A 27 -4.43 -21.69 -3.66
N LEU A 28 -5.31 -20.80 -3.17
CA LEU A 28 -6.10 -19.88 -4.00
C LEU A 28 -5.16 -18.93 -4.74
N LEU A 29 -4.23 -18.29 -4.01
CA LEU A 29 -3.27 -17.35 -4.58
C LEU A 29 -2.34 -18.05 -5.59
N ALA A 30 -1.84 -19.24 -5.27
CA ALA A 30 -1.03 -20.06 -6.15
C ALA A 30 -1.81 -20.40 -7.44
N SER A 31 -3.08 -20.81 -7.33
CA SER A 31 -3.95 -21.06 -8.49
C SER A 31 -4.18 -19.80 -9.35
N LEU A 32 -4.34 -18.62 -8.73
CA LEU A 32 -4.50 -17.35 -9.45
C LEU A 32 -3.26 -16.92 -10.21
N PHE A 33 -2.07 -17.12 -9.63
CA PHE A 33 -0.80 -16.65 -10.18
C PHE A 33 -0.05 -17.69 -11.01
N SER A 34 -0.46 -18.97 -10.98
CA SER A 34 0.03 -20.02 -11.90
C SER A 34 -0.83 -20.17 -13.16
N ASP A 35 -1.96 -19.46 -13.25
CA ASP A 35 -2.82 -19.47 -14.44
C ASP A 35 -2.06 -19.06 -15.71
N THR A 36 -2.24 -19.86 -16.77
CA THR A 36 -1.54 -19.73 -18.05
C THR A 36 -2.38 -19.09 -19.15
N ASN A 37 -3.61 -18.66 -18.85
CA ASN A 37 -4.51 -18.09 -19.86
C ASN A 37 -4.10 -16.65 -20.20
N GLU A 38 -3.39 -16.49 -21.32
CA GLU A 38 -3.02 -15.19 -21.87
C GLU A 38 -4.22 -14.49 -22.53
N VAL A 39 -5.14 -13.96 -21.70
CA VAL A 39 -6.40 -13.38 -22.17
C VAL A 39 -6.65 -11.94 -21.73
N PHE A 40 -5.79 -11.37 -20.89
CA PHE A 40 -5.92 -9.98 -20.44
C PHE A 40 -5.04 -9.03 -21.27
N THR A 41 -5.55 -7.85 -21.55
CA THR A 41 -4.87 -6.78 -22.30
C THR A 41 -4.03 -5.95 -21.34
N ASP A 42 -2.70 -6.06 -21.42
CA ASP A 42 -1.83 -5.19 -20.63
C ASP A 42 -1.78 -3.78 -21.26
N PRO A 43 -2.21 -2.70 -20.58
CA PRO A 43 -2.07 -1.35 -21.13
C PRO A 43 -0.60 -0.95 -21.38
N PHE A 44 0.36 -1.51 -20.64
CA PHE A 44 1.76 -1.09 -20.70
C PHE A 44 2.65 -2.06 -21.47
N PRO A 45 3.79 -1.61 -22.03
CA PRO A 45 4.83 -2.54 -22.46
C PRO A 45 5.34 -3.33 -21.25
N SER A 46 5.54 -4.65 -21.43
CA SER A 46 6.02 -5.52 -20.35
C SER A 46 7.54 -5.49 -20.29
N GLN A 47 8.08 -5.02 -19.16
CA GLN A 47 9.52 -5.07 -18.88
C GLN A 47 10.01 -6.49 -18.53
N LEU A 48 9.10 -7.41 -18.18
CA LEU A 48 9.46 -8.79 -17.86
C LEU A 48 9.76 -9.59 -19.14
N ASP A 49 8.86 -9.50 -20.12
CA ASP A 49 8.86 -10.38 -21.30
C ASP A 49 9.17 -9.63 -22.61
N ASN A 50 9.53 -8.34 -22.54
CA ASN A 50 9.72 -7.43 -23.68
C ASN A 50 8.52 -7.37 -24.66
N ARG A 51 7.30 -7.61 -24.17
CA ARG A 51 6.07 -7.52 -24.98
C ARG A 51 5.65 -6.06 -25.20
N ALA A 52 5.11 -5.79 -26.38
CA ALA A 52 4.51 -4.49 -26.70
C ALA A 52 3.30 -4.18 -25.81
N ALA A 53 2.97 -2.89 -25.70
CA ALA A 53 1.73 -2.44 -25.07
C ALA A 53 0.50 -3.06 -25.77
N ARG A 54 -0.57 -3.27 -25.00
CA ARG A 54 -1.83 -3.90 -25.41
C ARG A 54 -1.67 -5.36 -25.90
N SER A 55 -0.60 -6.03 -25.50
CA SER A 55 -0.44 -7.47 -25.70
C SER A 55 -1.35 -8.28 -24.76
N ARG A 56 -1.69 -9.49 -25.18
CA ARG A 56 -2.35 -10.48 -24.33
C ARG A 56 -1.35 -11.07 -23.33
N VAL A 57 -1.74 -11.16 -22.06
CA VAL A 57 -0.92 -11.65 -20.93
C VAL A 57 -1.79 -12.42 -19.93
N THR A 58 -1.14 -13.22 -19.06
CA THR A 58 -1.80 -13.90 -17.92
C THR A 58 -2.17 -12.91 -16.81
N PHE A 59 -3.04 -13.32 -15.89
CA PHE A 59 -3.39 -12.51 -14.72
C PHE A 59 -2.15 -12.14 -13.88
N ARG A 60 -1.23 -13.09 -13.68
CA ARG A 60 0.07 -12.86 -13.03
C ARG A 60 0.82 -11.70 -13.70
N ASN A 61 1.05 -11.80 -15.01
CA ASN A 61 1.91 -10.85 -15.71
C ASN A 61 1.26 -9.47 -15.77
N LEU A 62 -0.07 -9.38 -15.95
CA LEU A 62 -0.83 -8.13 -15.84
C LEU A 62 -0.64 -7.46 -14.47
N TYR A 63 -0.84 -8.21 -13.38
CA TYR A 63 -0.80 -7.63 -12.03
C TYR A 63 0.62 -7.23 -11.62
N VAL A 64 1.62 -8.04 -11.99
CA VAL A 64 3.04 -7.75 -11.78
C VAL A 64 3.48 -6.53 -12.59
N ASN A 65 3.19 -6.48 -13.89
CA ASN A 65 3.60 -5.36 -14.74
C ASN A 65 2.90 -4.05 -14.35
N ALA A 66 1.65 -4.11 -13.87
CA ALA A 66 0.97 -2.95 -13.30
C ALA A 66 1.74 -2.37 -12.10
N ILE A 67 2.16 -3.21 -11.15
CA ILE A 67 2.99 -2.78 -9.99
C ILE A 67 4.33 -2.18 -10.47
N MET A 68 5.00 -2.81 -11.45
CA MET A 68 6.24 -2.33 -12.04
C MET A 68 6.10 -0.94 -12.67
N ASN A 69 4.95 -0.62 -13.27
CA ASN A 69 4.67 0.69 -13.85
C ASN A 69 4.22 1.74 -12.82
N SER A 70 4.06 1.39 -11.54
CA SER A 70 3.72 2.38 -10.49
C SER A 70 4.84 3.41 -10.30
N PRO A 71 4.54 4.72 -10.24
CA PRO A 71 5.51 5.76 -9.89
C PRO A 71 5.82 5.80 -8.38
N LYS A 72 5.10 5.03 -7.56
CA LYS A 72 5.32 4.90 -6.11
C LYS A 72 6.06 3.63 -5.71
N ALA A 73 6.21 2.67 -6.62
CA ALA A 73 7.09 1.51 -6.43
C ALA A 73 8.55 1.97 -6.47
N SER A 74 9.36 1.55 -5.49
CA SER A 74 10.76 1.96 -5.40
C SER A 74 11.61 1.34 -6.52
N LYS A 75 12.74 1.97 -6.86
CA LYS A 75 13.68 1.38 -7.83
C LYS A 75 14.16 0.00 -7.37
N LEU A 76 14.52 -0.14 -6.09
CA LEU A 76 14.98 -1.42 -5.52
C LEU A 76 13.92 -2.52 -5.64
N LEU A 77 12.64 -2.20 -5.41
CA LEU A 77 11.53 -3.12 -5.64
C LEU A 77 11.46 -3.57 -7.09
N LYS A 78 11.51 -2.61 -8.05
CA LYS A 78 11.45 -2.92 -9.48
C LYS A 78 12.63 -3.77 -9.94
N ASP A 79 13.85 -3.35 -9.60
CA ASP A 79 15.08 -4.08 -9.90
C ASP A 79 14.96 -5.54 -9.36
N LYS A 80 14.48 -5.74 -8.12
CA LYS A 80 14.28 -7.08 -7.53
C LYS A 80 13.15 -7.90 -8.15
N MET A 81 12.06 -7.27 -8.58
CA MET A 81 10.97 -7.95 -9.30
C MET A 81 11.39 -8.38 -10.71
N SER A 82 12.32 -7.65 -11.35
CA SER A 82 12.97 -8.09 -12.59
C SER A 82 14.00 -9.20 -12.37
N ASP A 83 14.84 -9.08 -11.32
CA ASP A 83 15.88 -10.05 -10.99
C ASP A 83 15.33 -11.44 -10.57
N THR A 84 14.15 -11.48 -9.95
CA THR A 84 13.61 -12.69 -9.31
C THR A 84 12.10 -12.81 -9.54
N PRO A 85 11.68 -13.53 -10.61
CA PRO A 85 10.27 -13.67 -10.99
C PRO A 85 9.37 -14.29 -9.91
N GLU A 86 9.93 -15.13 -9.04
CA GLU A 86 9.24 -15.75 -7.89
C GLU A 86 8.92 -14.68 -6.84
N PHE A 87 9.88 -13.80 -6.53
CA PHE A 87 9.68 -12.67 -5.61
C PHE A 87 8.64 -11.69 -6.16
N ALA A 88 8.66 -11.41 -7.48
CA ALA A 88 7.61 -10.60 -8.11
C ALA A 88 6.22 -11.22 -7.94
N THR A 89 6.11 -12.54 -8.04
CA THR A 89 4.87 -13.29 -7.84
C THR A 89 4.41 -13.22 -6.39
N HIS A 90 5.30 -13.45 -5.43
CA HIS A 90 4.99 -13.37 -3.99
C HIS A 90 4.60 -11.94 -3.56
N PHE A 91 5.30 -10.91 -4.08
CA PHE A 91 4.95 -9.52 -3.82
C PHE A 91 3.59 -9.15 -4.44
N ALA A 92 3.25 -9.69 -5.61
CA ALA A 92 1.95 -9.53 -6.25
C ALA A 92 0.81 -10.22 -5.47
N MET A 93 1.04 -11.41 -4.89
CA MET A 93 0.11 -12.07 -3.97
C MET A 93 -0.18 -11.21 -2.73
N LEU A 94 0.87 -10.69 -2.08
CA LEU A 94 0.75 -9.80 -0.92
C LEU A 94 0.03 -8.48 -1.27
N SER A 95 0.31 -7.94 -2.45
CA SER A 95 -0.36 -6.76 -3.02
C SER A 95 -1.85 -7.03 -3.24
N LEU A 96 -2.21 -8.19 -3.80
CA LEU A 96 -3.60 -8.59 -4.02
C LEU A 96 -4.38 -8.68 -2.71
N LEU A 97 -3.83 -9.35 -1.68
CA LEU A 97 -4.44 -9.44 -0.35
C LEU A 97 -4.61 -8.07 0.33
N THR A 98 -3.68 -7.14 0.10
CA THR A 98 -3.80 -5.75 0.57
C THR A 98 -4.91 -5.01 -0.20
N ASN A 99 -5.03 -5.25 -1.51
CA ASN A 99 -5.99 -4.60 -2.39
C ASN A 99 -7.45 -5.02 -2.13
N VAL A 100 -7.68 -6.30 -1.80
CA VAL A 100 -9.01 -6.79 -1.34
C VAL A 100 -9.29 -6.51 0.15
N GLY A 101 -8.36 -5.87 0.86
CA GLY A 101 -8.53 -5.51 2.27
C GLY A 101 -8.40 -6.68 3.27
N ARG A 102 -7.82 -7.83 2.87
CA ARG A 102 -7.51 -8.94 3.78
C ARG A 102 -6.32 -8.60 4.69
N ILE A 103 -5.31 -7.92 4.15
CA ILE A 103 -4.11 -7.48 4.89
C ILE A 103 -4.17 -5.97 5.15
N ASN A 104 -3.89 -5.56 6.38
CA ASN A 104 -3.75 -4.13 6.72
C ASN A 104 -2.29 -3.68 6.62
N THR A 105 -2.06 -2.45 6.14
CA THR A 105 -0.74 -1.81 6.02
C THR A 105 -0.08 -1.45 7.37
N THR A 106 -0.77 -1.68 8.49
CA THR A 106 -0.17 -1.65 9.82
C THR A 106 0.68 -2.89 10.10
N MET A 107 0.51 -3.98 9.35
CA MET A 107 1.35 -5.17 9.42
C MET A 107 2.68 -4.91 8.72
N SER A 108 3.79 -5.18 9.41
CA SER A 108 5.15 -5.15 8.87
C SER A 108 5.64 -6.57 8.65
N PHE A 109 6.29 -6.82 7.51
CA PHE A 109 6.82 -8.15 7.15
C PHE A 109 8.36 -8.20 7.18
N PHE A 110 9.00 -7.23 7.85
CA PHE A 110 10.46 -7.21 8.03
C PHE A 110 10.87 -6.93 9.50
N PRO A 111 11.90 -7.63 10.04
CA PRO A 111 12.22 -7.63 11.47
C PRO A 111 12.67 -6.28 12.04
N GLU A 112 13.16 -5.35 11.21
CA GLU A 112 13.89 -4.16 11.65
C GLU A 112 12.99 -2.99 12.09
N MET A 113 11.66 -3.10 11.95
CA MET A 113 10.75 -2.01 12.32
C MET A 113 10.33 -2.04 13.79
N LYS A 114 10.67 -0.97 14.52
CA LYS A 114 10.01 -0.60 15.79
C LYS A 114 9.20 0.68 15.59
N THR A 115 7.88 0.55 15.61
CA THR A 115 6.96 1.68 15.75
C THR A 115 5.77 1.23 16.59
N THR A 116 5.25 2.07 17.48
CA THR A 116 4.11 1.76 18.37
C THR A 116 2.83 1.37 17.62
N ILE A 117 2.75 1.66 16.31
CA ILE A 117 1.56 1.48 15.46
C ILE A 117 1.63 0.19 14.61
N ARG A 118 2.83 -0.36 14.38
CA ARG A 118 3.02 -1.52 13.47
C ARG A 118 3.42 -2.78 14.22
N THR A 119 2.68 -3.84 13.94
CA THR A 119 2.98 -5.21 14.39
C THR A 119 3.81 -5.94 13.34
N TYR A 120 4.80 -6.70 13.77
CA TYR A 120 5.60 -7.55 12.90
C TYR A 120 4.93 -8.90 12.72
N HIS A 121 4.83 -9.37 11.47
CA HIS A 121 4.31 -10.68 11.11
C HIS A 121 5.21 -11.27 10.03
N PRO A 122 5.93 -12.38 10.27
CA PRO A 122 6.58 -13.10 9.19
C PRO A 122 5.53 -13.75 8.27
N VAL A 123 5.85 -13.90 6.99
CA VAL A 123 4.99 -14.49 5.95
C VAL A 123 5.78 -15.56 5.20
N PRO A 124 6.06 -16.73 5.81
CA PRO A 124 7.04 -17.69 5.29
C PRO A 124 6.81 -18.09 3.83
N ALA A 125 5.55 -18.40 3.48
CA ALA A 125 5.09 -18.73 2.13
C ALA A 125 5.53 -17.74 1.03
N LEU A 126 5.64 -16.46 1.38
CA LEU A 126 5.97 -15.36 0.46
C LEU A 126 7.41 -14.83 0.66
N GLN A 127 8.12 -15.29 1.69
CA GLN A 127 9.48 -14.86 2.06
C GLN A 127 10.57 -15.90 1.82
N ARG A 128 10.27 -16.98 1.08
CA ARG A 128 11.23 -17.99 0.60
C ARG A 128 12.35 -17.43 -0.27
N THR A 129 12.05 -16.39 -1.04
CA THR A 129 12.99 -15.74 -1.98
C THR A 129 13.82 -14.66 -1.30
N SER A 130 15.09 -14.49 -1.68
CA SER A 130 16.00 -13.47 -1.15
C SER A 130 15.61 -12.03 -1.57
N GLY A 131 14.57 -11.48 -0.93
CA GLY A 131 14.10 -10.12 -1.14
C GLY A 131 13.40 -9.57 0.10
N SER A 132 13.81 -8.39 0.57
CA SER A 132 13.22 -7.76 1.75
C SER A 132 11.93 -7.02 1.39
N LEU A 133 10.85 -7.28 2.13
CA LEU A 133 9.52 -6.68 1.92
C LEU A 133 9.41 -5.23 2.44
N GLN A 134 10.46 -4.42 2.29
CA GLN A 134 10.53 -3.03 2.79
C GLN A 134 9.48 -2.11 2.15
N ASP A 135 9.04 -2.43 0.94
CA ASP A 135 7.99 -1.70 0.22
C ASP A 135 6.56 -2.08 0.65
N ALA A 136 6.38 -3.14 1.45
CA ALA A 136 5.06 -3.58 1.86
C ALA A 136 4.21 -2.50 2.60
N PRO A 137 4.78 -1.66 3.49
CA PRO A 137 4.04 -0.56 4.10
C PRO A 137 3.60 0.52 3.10
N ARG A 138 4.17 0.54 1.89
CA ARG A 138 3.79 1.45 0.79
C ARG A 138 2.74 0.84 -0.14
N LEU A 139 2.29 -0.41 0.05
CA LEU A 139 1.40 -1.12 -0.88
C LEU A 139 0.14 -0.34 -1.25
N LYS A 140 -0.60 0.21 -0.28
CA LYS A 140 -1.78 1.06 -0.58
C LYS A 140 -1.42 2.25 -1.47
N SER A 141 -0.27 2.89 -1.24
CA SER A 141 0.21 4.03 -2.04
C SER A 141 0.71 3.62 -3.42
N ILE A 142 1.26 2.42 -3.57
CA ILE A 142 1.64 1.82 -4.86
C ILE A 142 0.39 1.52 -5.69
N LEU A 143 -0.61 0.86 -5.09
CA LEU A 143 -1.86 0.45 -5.73
C LEU A 143 -2.78 1.64 -6.08
N LYS A 144 -2.85 2.67 -5.23
CA LYS A 144 -3.60 3.92 -5.53
C LYS A 144 -2.92 4.79 -6.58
N ALA A 145 -1.65 4.56 -6.91
CA ALA A 145 -0.88 5.34 -7.86
C ALA A 145 -0.62 4.61 -9.19
N LEU A 146 -1.25 3.45 -9.42
CA LEU A 146 -1.12 2.76 -10.70
C LEU A 146 -1.62 3.64 -11.85
N VAL A 147 -0.85 3.69 -12.93
CA VAL A 147 -1.18 4.47 -14.12
C VAL A 147 -2.24 3.72 -14.92
N TYR A 148 -3.04 4.45 -15.68
CA TYR A 148 -4.02 3.91 -16.63
C TYR A 148 -3.79 4.56 -17.99
N ASP A 149 -3.45 3.75 -18.99
CA ASP A 149 -3.10 4.21 -20.33
C ASP A 149 -4.35 4.35 -21.21
N CYS A 150 -5.09 5.44 -21.00
CA CYS A 150 -6.22 5.81 -21.82
C CYS A 150 -6.39 7.33 -21.80
N ASP A 151 -6.64 7.93 -22.96
CA ASP A 151 -6.86 9.38 -23.13
C ASP A 151 -8.09 9.92 -22.37
N SER A 152 -8.92 9.04 -21.79
CA SER A 152 -10.04 9.39 -20.93
C SER A 152 -9.60 9.56 -19.46
N PRO A 153 -9.61 10.79 -18.89
CA PRO A 153 -9.02 11.08 -17.58
C PRO A 153 -9.83 10.55 -16.39
N LYS A 154 -11.01 9.94 -16.62
CA LYS A 154 -11.83 9.36 -15.56
C LYS A 154 -11.62 7.86 -15.55
N LEU A 155 -11.18 7.28 -14.43
CA LEU A 155 -11.20 5.84 -14.20
C LEU A 155 -12.64 5.33 -14.03
N ALA A 156 -12.87 4.04 -14.28
CA ALA A 156 -14.11 3.41 -13.87
C ALA A 156 -14.23 3.44 -12.33
N THR A 157 -15.43 3.66 -11.79
CA THR A 157 -15.66 3.73 -10.33
C THR A 157 -16.68 2.72 -9.81
N THR A 158 -17.41 2.04 -10.70
CA THR A 158 -18.42 1.03 -10.38
C THR A 158 -18.39 -0.10 -11.41
N LEU A 159 -18.99 -1.25 -11.09
CA LEU A 159 -19.13 -2.38 -12.01
C LEU A 159 -19.93 -2.00 -13.27
N ARG A 160 -20.92 -1.11 -13.11
CA ARG A 160 -21.72 -0.58 -14.23
C ARG A 160 -20.90 0.34 -15.14
N ASP A 161 -20.03 1.16 -14.57
CA ASP A 161 -19.10 2.02 -15.33
C ASP A 161 -18.07 1.17 -16.10
N CYS A 162 -17.52 0.13 -15.46
CA CYS A 162 -16.65 -0.85 -16.14
C CYS A 162 -17.34 -1.47 -17.36
N ARG A 163 -18.58 -1.96 -17.19
CA ARG A 163 -19.37 -2.55 -18.27
C ARG A 163 -19.67 -1.55 -19.39
N SER A 164 -20.15 -0.36 -19.02
CA SER A 164 -20.48 0.71 -19.99
C SER A 164 -19.28 1.13 -20.83
N ARG A 165 -18.07 1.14 -20.25
CA ARG A 165 -16.83 1.47 -20.96
C ARG A 165 -16.45 0.42 -21.99
N ILE A 166 -16.44 -0.85 -21.59
CA ILE A 166 -16.17 -1.98 -22.49
C ILE A 166 -17.18 -1.98 -23.64
N ASP A 167 -18.47 -1.76 -23.36
CA ASP A 167 -19.53 -1.71 -24.37
C ASP A 167 -19.39 -0.50 -25.32
N THR A 168 -18.72 0.58 -24.90
CA THR A 168 -18.29 1.71 -25.77
C THR A 168 -16.93 1.52 -26.45
N GLY A 169 -16.30 0.35 -26.33
CA GLY A 169 -14.99 0.04 -26.93
C GLY A 169 -13.76 0.46 -26.10
N ILE A 170 -13.94 0.97 -24.88
CA ILE A 170 -12.85 1.30 -23.96
C ILE A 170 -12.48 0.03 -23.17
N SER A 171 -11.53 -0.74 -23.72
CA SER A 171 -10.91 -1.88 -23.04
C SER A 171 -9.38 -1.67 -22.90
N PRO A 172 -8.77 -1.95 -21.73
CA PRO A 172 -9.46 -2.24 -20.47
C PRO A 172 -10.17 -0.98 -19.92
N PRO A 173 -11.25 -1.11 -19.12
CA PRO A 173 -12.03 0.05 -18.65
C PRO A 173 -11.38 0.83 -17.50
N THR A 174 -10.37 0.23 -16.84
CA THR A 174 -9.58 0.77 -15.74
C THR A 174 -8.30 -0.05 -15.56
N HIS A 175 -7.44 0.30 -14.60
CA HIS A 175 -6.28 -0.54 -14.24
C HIS A 175 -6.69 -1.68 -13.30
N ILE A 176 -5.97 -2.81 -13.37
CA ILE A 176 -6.38 -4.07 -12.72
C ILE A 176 -6.65 -3.95 -11.20
N ALA A 177 -5.81 -3.21 -10.46
CA ALA A 177 -6.02 -3.03 -9.02
C ALA A 177 -7.33 -2.29 -8.70
N ASN A 178 -7.73 -1.29 -9.50
CA ASN A 178 -8.98 -0.57 -9.26
C ASN A 178 -10.20 -1.42 -9.62
N LEU A 179 -10.13 -2.30 -10.63
CA LEU A 179 -11.20 -3.29 -10.86
C LEU A 179 -11.39 -4.21 -9.64
N ILE A 180 -10.31 -4.74 -9.09
CA ILE A 180 -10.36 -5.59 -7.88
C ILE A 180 -10.89 -4.81 -6.66
N PHE A 181 -10.53 -3.53 -6.52
CA PHE A 181 -11.08 -2.65 -5.50
C PHE A 181 -12.60 -2.43 -5.67
N ILE A 182 -13.07 -2.22 -6.91
CA ILE A 182 -14.50 -2.13 -7.23
C ILE A 182 -15.23 -3.43 -6.88
N LEU A 183 -14.70 -4.60 -7.25
CA LEU A 183 -15.26 -5.92 -6.91
C LEU A 183 -15.33 -6.14 -5.39
N ALA A 184 -14.32 -5.68 -4.64
CA ALA A 184 -14.28 -5.73 -3.18
C ALA A 184 -15.31 -4.78 -2.53
N ASN A 185 -15.44 -3.55 -3.04
CA ASN A 185 -16.35 -2.54 -2.51
C ASN A 185 -17.82 -2.85 -2.84
N GLU A 186 -18.10 -3.35 -4.05
CA GLU A 186 -19.42 -3.78 -4.51
C GLU A 186 -19.71 -5.26 -4.22
N THR A 187 -19.10 -5.85 -3.18
CA THR A 187 -19.14 -7.30 -2.91
C THR A 187 -20.57 -7.89 -2.86
N ILE A 188 -21.54 -7.13 -2.34
CA ILE A 188 -22.97 -7.50 -2.29
C ILE A 188 -23.63 -7.47 -3.69
N SER A 189 -23.23 -6.53 -4.56
CA SER A 189 -23.69 -6.49 -5.95
C SER A 189 -23.17 -7.70 -6.71
N VAL A 190 -21.87 -8.02 -6.57
CA VAL A 190 -21.24 -9.19 -7.19
C VAL A 190 -21.92 -10.49 -6.74
N SER A 191 -22.16 -10.61 -5.43
CA SER A 191 -22.87 -11.73 -4.80
C SER A 191 -24.25 -11.99 -5.42
N LYS A 192 -25.06 -10.93 -5.58
CA LYS A 192 -26.40 -11.04 -6.17
C LYS A 192 -26.39 -11.29 -7.68
N LEU A 193 -25.47 -10.68 -8.42
CA LEU A 193 -25.41 -10.78 -9.87
C LEU A 193 -24.87 -12.13 -10.34
N HIS A 194 -23.88 -12.69 -9.63
CA HIS A 194 -23.12 -13.85 -10.11
C HIS A 194 -23.21 -15.08 -9.19
N PHE A 195 -23.46 -14.91 -7.89
CA PHE A 195 -23.48 -15.99 -6.91
C PHE A 195 -24.86 -16.21 -6.24
N SER A 196 -25.92 -15.64 -6.82
CA SER A 196 -27.30 -15.73 -6.29
C SER A 196 -27.48 -15.30 -4.82
N GLY A 197 -26.53 -14.59 -4.24
CA GLY A 197 -26.50 -14.22 -2.81
C GLY A 197 -25.93 -15.29 -1.87
N GLU A 198 -25.37 -16.39 -2.38
CA GLU A 198 -24.82 -17.48 -1.56
C GLU A 198 -23.39 -17.22 -1.07
N VAL A 199 -22.58 -16.53 -1.89
CA VAL A 199 -21.15 -16.29 -1.68
C VAL A 199 -20.82 -14.85 -2.08
N ASP A 200 -20.25 -14.07 -1.16
CA ASP A 200 -19.79 -12.72 -1.47
C ASP A 200 -18.39 -12.75 -2.09
N PHE A 201 -18.03 -11.78 -2.92
CA PHE A 201 -16.71 -11.71 -3.55
C PHE A 201 -15.54 -11.81 -2.53
N LEU A 202 -15.70 -11.22 -1.33
CA LEU A 202 -14.69 -11.31 -0.28
C LEU A 202 -14.64 -12.67 0.43
N ASP A 203 -15.67 -13.51 0.31
CA ASP A 203 -15.61 -14.90 0.80
C ASP A 203 -14.59 -15.74 0.01
N LEU A 204 -14.39 -15.44 -1.28
CA LEU A 204 -13.40 -16.13 -2.13
C LEU A 204 -11.99 -16.12 -1.52
N PHE A 205 -11.65 -15.08 -0.75
CA PHE A 205 -10.36 -14.88 -0.08
C PHE A 205 -10.33 -15.33 1.39
N THR A 206 -11.32 -16.10 1.85
CA THR A 206 -11.42 -16.62 3.22
C THR A 206 -11.60 -18.13 3.22
N SER A 207 -11.29 -18.81 4.32
CA SER A 207 -11.63 -20.23 4.49
C SER A 207 -13.15 -20.38 4.48
N ILE A 208 -13.65 -21.01 3.42
CA ILE A 208 -15.05 -21.39 3.19
C ILE A 208 -15.07 -22.81 2.62
N ARG A 209 -16.23 -23.46 2.64
CA ARG A 209 -16.45 -24.85 2.19
C ARG A 209 -16.17 -25.14 0.69
N PHE A 210 -15.55 -24.23 -0.06
CA PHE A 210 -15.35 -24.36 -1.50
C PHE A 210 -13.86 -24.40 -1.86
N SER A 211 -13.49 -25.24 -2.83
CA SER A 211 -12.09 -25.49 -3.22
C SER A 211 -11.36 -24.20 -3.59
N SER A 212 -10.09 -24.09 -3.19
CA SER A 212 -9.22 -22.97 -3.56
C SER A 212 -9.10 -22.83 -5.08
N HIS A 213 -9.11 -23.95 -5.81
CA HIS A 213 -9.09 -23.96 -7.27
C HIS A 213 -10.38 -23.38 -7.90
N SER A 214 -11.56 -23.84 -7.48
CA SER A 214 -12.83 -23.34 -8.03
C SER A 214 -13.07 -21.86 -7.70
N ARG A 215 -12.68 -21.43 -6.48
CA ARG A 215 -12.67 -20.01 -6.08
C ARG A 215 -11.72 -19.16 -6.93
N ALA A 216 -10.52 -19.65 -7.24
CA ALA A 216 -9.56 -18.96 -8.10
C ALA A 216 -10.12 -18.77 -9.52
N ARG A 217 -10.68 -19.84 -10.11
CA ARG A 217 -11.31 -19.79 -11.43
C ARG A 217 -12.52 -18.85 -11.46
N ALA A 218 -13.35 -18.82 -10.42
CA ALA A 218 -14.48 -17.89 -10.29
C ALA A 218 -14.01 -16.43 -10.17
N PHE A 219 -12.90 -16.16 -9.47
CA PHE A 219 -12.28 -14.83 -9.45
C PHE A 219 -11.76 -14.43 -10.85
N LEU A 220 -11.02 -15.30 -11.54
CA LEU A 220 -10.50 -15.01 -12.89
C LEU A 220 -11.63 -14.76 -13.89
N TRP A 221 -12.73 -15.51 -13.78
CA TRP A 221 -13.95 -15.28 -14.55
C TRP A 221 -14.53 -13.87 -14.31
N LEU A 222 -14.62 -13.43 -13.05
CA LEU A 222 -15.09 -12.08 -12.71
C LEU A 222 -14.17 -10.99 -13.26
N VAL A 223 -12.85 -11.17 -13.12
CA VAL A 223 -11.88 -10.21 -13.67
C VAL A 223 -12.05 -10.13 -15.18
N TYR A 224 -12.10 -11.25 -15.90
CA TYR A 224 -12.30 -11.25 -17.35
C TYR A 224 -13.63 -10.58 -17.74
N ASN A 225 -14.73 -10.89 -17.05
CA ASN A 225 -16.05 -10.34 -17.35
C ASN A 225 -16.15 -8.81 -17.20
N TYR A 226 -15.35 -8.22 -16.32
CA TYR A 226 -15.33 -6.78 -16.05
C TYR A 226 -14.06 -6.04 -16.53
N TYR A 227 -13.10 -6.75 -17.13
CA TYR A 227 -11.87 -6.19 -17.72
C TYR A 227 -11.85 -6.31 -19.25
N GLU A 228 -12.34 -7.43 -19.80
CA GLU A 228 -12.18 -7.81 -21.21
C GLU A 228 -13.49 -8.02 -21.98
N ALA A 229 -14.48 -8.68 -21.38
CA ALA A 229 -15.61 -9.27 -22.10
C ALA A 229 -16.50 -8.23 -22.81
N THR A 230 -16.43 -8.14 -24.13
CA THR A 230 -17.25 -7.21 -24.94
C THR A 230 -18.70 -7.66 -25.06
N ALA A 231 -19.62 -6.78 -25.49
CA ALA A 231 -21.02 -7.15 -25.71
C ALA A 231 -21.23 -8.20 -26.84
N GLN A 232 -20.18 -8.54 -27.60
CA GLN A 232 -20.20 -9.58 -28.61
C GLN A 232 -19.88 -10.97 -28.03
N SER A 233 -19.15 -11.08 -26.92
CA SER A 233 -18.79 -12.37 -26.29
C SER A 233 -19.93 -13.06 -25.53
N SER A 234 -21.12 -12.47 -25.52
CA SER A 234 -22.32 -13.00 -24.84
C SER A 234 -23.47 -13.36 -25.79
N LYS A 235 -23.27 -13.28 -27.11
CA LYS A 235 -24.27 -13.71 -28.10
C LYS A 235 -23.87 -15.05 -28.73
N PRO A 236 -24.79 -16.03 -28.82
CA PRO A 236 -24.62 -17.17 -29.71
C PRO A 236 -24.45 -16.65 -31.14
N LEU A 237 -23.41 -17.11 -31.83
CA LEU A 237 -23.05 -16.61 -33.16
C LEU A 237 -23.71 -17.44 -34.26
N GLU A 238 -24.55 -16.80 -35.06
CA GLU A 238 -24.77 -17.20 -36.45
C GLU A 238 -23.74 -16.47 -37.33
N SER A 239 -23.08 -17.20 -38.24
CA SER A 239 -22.05 -16.78 -39.23
C SER A 239 -20.57 -16.75 -38.80
N ASP A 240 -19.69 -17.13 -39.73
CA ASP A 240 -18.45 -17.89 -39.48
C ASP A 240 -17.13 -17.10 -39.31
N THR A 241 -17.12 -15.76 -39.22
CA THR A 241 -15.91 -14.98 -39.56
C THR A 241 -15.36 -14.01 -38.51
N VAL A 242 -15.83 -14.03 -37.26
CA VAL A 242 -15.19 -13.28 -36.15
C VAL A 242 -14.98 -14.20 -34.95
N ARG A 243 -13.73 -14.28 -34.46
CA ARG A 243 -13.39 -14.98 -33.21
C ARG A 243 -14.03 -14.25 -32.02
N THR A 244 -15.24 -14.67 -31.68
CA THR A 244 -15.88 -14.32 -30.41
C THR A 244 -15.17 -15.10 -29.31
N GLU A 245 -14.18 -14.47 -28.66
CA GLU A 245 -13.43 -15.08 -27.56
C GLU A 245 -14.34 -15.27 -26.34
N ASN A 246 -14.92 -16.48 -26.22
CA ASN A 246 -15.64 -16.90 -25.04
C ASN A 246 -14.69 -16.87 -23.82
N ASN A 247 -15.18 -16.39 -22.68
CA ASN A 247 -14.41 -16.31 -21.44
C ASN A 247 -13.86 -17.71 -21.06
N PRO A 248 -12.54 -17.92 -21.03
CA PRO A 248 -11.94 -19.26 -20.87
C PRO A 248 -12.21 -19.86 -19.48
N PHE A 249 -12.52 -19.01 -18.50
CA PHE A 249 -12.78 -19.42 -17.13
C PHE A 249 -14.23 -19.91 -16.92
N SER A 250 -15.12 -19.72 -17.92
CA SER A 250 -16.55 -20.08 -17.85
C SER A 250 -16.79 -21.55 -17.54
N ASP A 251 -17.99 -21.87 -17.07
CA ASP A 251 -18.48 -23.24 -16.97
C ASP A 251 -18.50 -23.90 -18.37
N PRO A 252 -17.83 -25.06 -18.60
CA PRO A 252 -17.85 -25.73 -19.90
C PRO A 252 -19.25 -26.21 -20.31
N SER A 253 -20.14 -26.42 -19.34
CA SER A 253 -21.55 -26.80 -19.57
C SER A 253 -22.46 -25.60 -19.86
N ARG A 254 -22.06 -24.39 -19.44
CA ARG A 254 -22.84 -23.14 -19.58
C ARG A 254 -21.93 -21.99 -20.03
N PRO A 255 -21.65 -21.89 -21.34
CA PRO A 255 -20.79 -20.84 -21.89
C PRO A 255 -21.27 -19.44 -21.49
N GLY A 256 -20.35 -18.60 -20.98
CA GLY A 256 -20.65 -17.26 -20.52
C GLY A 256 -21.13 -17.15 -19.08
N GLU A 257 -21.49 -18.26 -18.40
CA GLU A 257 -21.71 -18.27 -16.95
C GLU A 257 -20.41 -18.53 -16.18
N ARG A 258 -20.40 -18.12 -14.90
CA ARG A 258 -19.29 -18.41 -13.99
C ARG A 258 -19.13 -19.92 -13.78
N PRO A 259 -17.92 -20.42 -13.46
CA PRO A 259 -17.75 -21.80 -13.05
C PRO A 259 -18.54 -22.10 -11.77
N LEU A 260 -18.90 -23.37 -11.60
CA LEU A 260 -19.40 -23.90 -10.33
C LEU A 260 -18.32 -23.76 -9.24
N LEU A 261 -18.76 -23.55 -8.01
CA LEU A 261 -17.90 -23.62 -6.84
C LEU A 261 -17.99 -25.04 -6.30
N GLU A 262 -16.86 -25.74 -6.22
CA GLU A 262 -16.79 -27.14 -5.82
C GLU A 262 -16.76 -27.21 -4.29
N GLU A 263 -17.74 -27.86 -3.67
CA GLU A 263 -17.73 -28.06 -2.22
C GLU A 263 -16.68 -29.11 -1.82
N LEU A 264 -15.87 -28.78 -0.81
CA LEU A 264 -14.89 -29.71 -0.23
C LEU A 264 -15.46 -30.40 1.02
N THR A 265 -15.08 -31.67 1.19
CA THR A 265 -15.21 -32.35 2.48
C THR A 265 -14.22 -31.80 3.52
N GLU A 266 -14.46 -32.06 4.80
CA GLU A 266 -13.54 -31.64 5.87
C GLU A 266 -12.12 -32.25 5.69
N ALA A 267 -12.03 -33.46 5.14
CA ALA A 267 -10.77 -34.12 4.86
C ALA A 267 -9.98 -33.44 3.74
N GLU A 268 -10.63 -33.06 2.64
CA GLU A 268 -9.99 -32.33 1.53
C GLU A 268 -9.63 -30.90 1.95
N SER A 269 -10.50 -30.23 2.71
CA SER A 269 -10.23 -28.89 3.25
C SER A 269 -9.06 -28.87 4.25
N ALA A 270 -8.69 -30.01 4.84
CA ALA A 270 -7.51 -30.15 5.70
C ALA A 270 -6.20 -30.40 4.92
N LEU A 271 -6.29 -30.73 3.63
CA LEU A 271 -5.14 -30.86 2.73
C LEU A 271 -4.80 -29.56 2.00
N GLU A 272 -5.78 -28.66 1.82
CA GLU A 272 -5.51 -27.31 1.30
C GLU A 272 -4.81 -26.40 2.33
N ASN A 273 -3.91 -25.56 1.85
CA ASN A 273 -3.24 -24.49 2.59
C ASN A 273 -2.39 -24.97 3.79
N VAL A 274 -1.84 -26.18 3.73
CA VAL A 274 -0.92 -26.75 4.74
C VAL A 274 0.47 -26.13 4.60
N ASP A 275 1.01 -25.56 5.68
CA ASP A 275 2.38 -25.04 5.75
C ASP A 275 3.41 -26.19 5.75
N PRO A 276 4.28 -26.32 4.72
CA PRO A 276 5.34 -27.32 4.68
C PRO A 276 6.50 -27.00 5.63
N ASP A 277 7.30 -28.01 5.95
CA ASP A 277 8.37 -27.92 6.96
C ASP A 277 9.41 -26.83 6.66
N ASP A 278 9.73 -26.56 5.39
CA ASP A 278 10.66 -25.49 5.00
C ASP A 278 10.11 -24.09 5.37
N GLU A 279 8.80 -23.89 5.26
CA GLU A 279 8.13 -22.65 5.67
C GLU A 279 8.06 -22.52 7.19
N ASN A 280 7.87 -23.63 7.90
CA ASN A 280 7.93 -23.66 9.36
C ASN A 280 9.33 -23.28 9.87
N GLU A 281 10.40 -23.85 9.30
CA GLU A 281 11.77 -23.45 9.61
C GLU A 281 12.06 -21.96 9.28
N ILE A 282 11.57 -21.44 8.15
CA ILE A 282 11.72 -20.03 7.78
C ILE A 282 11.00 -19.13 8.78
N SER A 283 9.81 -19.53 9.24
CA SER A 283 9.05 -18.84 10.29
C SER A 283 9.88 -18.69 11.57
N GLU A 284 10.44 -19.79 12.09
CA GLU A 284 11.27 -19.81 13.29
C GLU A 284 12.53 -18.95 13.14
N LYS A 285 13.20 -19.01 11.98
CA LYS A 285 14.38 -18.18 11.67
C LYS A 285 14.03 -16.70 11.67
N LEU A 286 12.91 -16.29 11.06
CA LEU A 286 12.45 -14.90 11.00
C LEU A 286 12.00 -14.36 12.37
N ILE A 287 11.34 -15.19 13.19
CA ILE A 287 10.96 -14.82 14.58
C ILE A 287 12.22 -14.69 15.45
N SER A 288 13.19 -15.59 15.30
CA SER A 288 14.46 -15.56 16.02
C SER A 288 15.28 -14.30 15.69
N GLN A 289 15.37 -13.93 14.41
CA GLN A 289 16.01 -12.68 13.97
C GLN A 289 15.33 -11.44 14.59
N ARG A 290 14.00 -11.42 14.63
CA ARG A 290 13.24 -10.35 15.30
C ARG A 290 13.55 -10.27 16.80
N MET A 291 13.58 -11.40 17.51
CA MET A 291 13.92 -11.44 18.94
C MET A 291 15.35 -10.92 19.20
N GLN A 292 16.32 -11.31 18.38
CA GLN A 292 17.70 -10.80 18.45
C GLN A 292 17.76 -9.29 18.22
N PHE A 293 17.03 -8.77 17.22
CA PHE A 293 16.94 -7.33 16.94
C PHE A 293 16.30 -6.53 18.08
N LEU A 294 15.22 -7.06 18.68
CA LEU A 294 14.57 -6.45 19.85
C LEU A 294 15.54 -6.36 21.03
N ALA A 295 16.28 -7.45 21.31
CA ALA A 295 17.26 -7.54 22.40
C ALA A 295 18.47 -6.64 22.19
N ALA A 296 19.07 -6.62 20.99
CA ALA A 296 20.22 -5.78 20.65
C ALA A 296 19.94 -4.27 20.79
N GLN A 297 18.68 -3.87 20.63
CA GLN A 297 18.21 -2.50 20.82
C GLN A 297 17.59 -2.23 22.20
N SER A 298 17.59 -3.19 23.12
CA SER A 298 17.25 -2.90 24.52
C SER A 298 18.40 -2.09 25.14
N PRO A 299 18.12 -1.01 25.91
CA PRO A 299 19.19 -0.26 26.56
C PRO A 299 19.86 -1.17 27.58
N LYS A 300 21.17 -1.41 27.42
CA LYS A 300 21.97 -2.12 28.42
C LYS A 300 21.95 -1.30 29.71
N GLU A 301 21.27 -1.80 30.74
CA GLU A 301 21.39 -1.24 32.08
C GLU A 301 22.87 -1.26 32.50
N PRO A 302 23.40 -0.18 33.10
CA PRO A 302 24.78 -0.15 33.58
C PRO A 302 24.91 -1.00 34.85
N SER A 303 25.01 -2.31 34.68
CA SER A 303 25.29 -3.27 35.74
C SER A 303 26.66 -2.95 36.37
N LYS A 304 26.64 -2.33 37.55
CA LYS A 304 27.81 -2.23 38.43
C LYS A 304 28.21 -3.64 38.93
N VAL A 305 29.47 -3.75 39.35
CA VAL A 305 30.13 -4.95 39.90
C VAL A 305 30.46 -6.00 38.81
N GLY A 306 31.68 -6.54 38.71
CA GLY A 306 32.91 -6.28 39.46
C GLY A 306 34.10 -6.98 38.79
N LYS A 307 35.34 -6.55 39.07
CA LYS A 307 36.56 -7.17 38.53
C LYS A 307 36.67 -8.63 39.01
N ASN A 308 36.83 -9.57 38.08
CA ASN A 308 38.02 -10.43 38.00
C ASN A 308 38.13 -11.19 36.65
N SER A 309 39.36 -11.54 36.31
CA SER A 309 39.82 -12.35 35.16
C SER A 309 39.23 -13.78 35.15
N VAL A 310 39.22 -14.56 34.06
CA VAL A 310 40.37 -15.08 33.28
C VAL A 310 39.98 -15.37 31.81
N LYS A 311 40.97 -15.50 30.92
CA LYS A 311 40.82 -15.87 29.49
C LYS A 311 40.42 -17.33 29.30
N ASP A 312 39.79 -17.66 28.17
CA ASP A 312 40.38 -18.53 27.13
C ASP A 312 39.51 -18.50 25.86
N ASP A 313 39.94 -19.21 24.80
CA ASP A 313 39.81 -18.82 23.39
C ASP A 313 38.81 -19.67 22.56
N GLU A 314 38.61 -19.27 21.29
CA GLU A 314 37.90 -19.97 20.20
C GLU A 314 36.36 -20.11 20.30
N SER A 315 35.56 -19.98 19.23
CA SER A 315 35.83 -19.56 17.84
C SER A 315 34.54 -19.02 17.19
N VAL A 316 34.62 -17.92 16.41
CA VAL A 316 33.50 -17.45 15.57
C VAL A 316 34.02 -17.11 14.18
N MET A 317 33.62 -17.90 13.18
CA MET A 317 33.94 -17.62 11.78
C MET A 317 33.20 -16.37 11.31
N SER A 318 33.95 -15.39 10.78
CA SER A 318 33.41 -14.18 10.15
C SER A 318 33.87 -14.13 8.70
N ILE A 319 32.93 -14.15 7.74
CA ILE A 319 33.23 -13.93 6.33
C ILE A 319 33.03 -12.45 5.99
N GLU A 320 34.15 -11.73 6.09
CA GLU A 320 34.66 -10.73 5.15
C GLU A 320 33.66 -9.93 4.28
N SER A 321 33.56 -8.62 4.57
CA SER A 321 33.23 -7.61 3.57
C SER A 321 34.33 -6.55 3.51
N THR A 322 35.06 -6.50 2.39
CA THR A 322 36.30 -5.72 2.22
C THR A 322 36.07 -4.21 2.11
N VAL A 323 36.84 -3.40 2.86
CA VAL A 323 37.02 -1.96 2.60
C VAL A 323 38.51 -1.64 2.52
N LYS A 324 38.94 -1.04 1.40
CA LYS A 324 40.36 -0.77 1.10
C LYS A 324 40.91 0.39 1.93
N SER A 325 41.93 0.11 2.73
CA SER A 325 42.76 1.14 3.38
C SER A 325 43.73 1.81 2.39
N LYS A 326 43.92 3.13 2.48
CA LYS A 326 45.07 3.82 1.90
C LYS A 326 45.69 4.78 2.92
N GLY A 327 46.86 4.43 3.45
CA GLY A 327 47.69 5.35 4.25
C GLY A 327 48.33 6.43 3.37
N LYS A 328 49.19 7.33 3.86
CA LYS A 328 49.74 7.61 5.20
C LYS A 328 50.71 8.77 5.02
N ARG A 329 50.71 9.82 5.88
CA ARG A 329 51.96 10.47 6.34
C ARG A 329 51.75 11.50 7.46
N ARG A 330 52.81 11.69 8.25
CA ARG A 330 52.89 12.53 9.46
C ARG A 330 53.57 13.86 9.11
N GLY A 331 53.20 14.92 9.81
CA GLY A 331 53.96 16.18 9.94
C GLY A 331 53.75 16.71 11.36
N ALA A 332 54.76 17.34 11.96
CA ALA A 332 54.76 17.73 13.37
C ALA A 332 55.22 19.19 13.57
N LEU A 333 55.06 19.67 14.81
CA LEU A 333 55.45 20.96 15.44
C LEU A 333 54.34 22.01 15.60
N GLY A 334 54.36 22.69 16.75
CA GLY A 334 53.49 23.84 17.07
C GLY A 334 53.17 24.00 18.56
N THR A 335 54.09 24.54 19.36
CA THR A 335 53.90 24.83 20.79
C THR A 335 53.21 26.18 21.05
N GLY A 336 52.30 26.28 22.03
CA GLY A 336 51.73 27.55 22.53
C GLY A 336 51.01 27.39 23.88
N LYS A 337 51.12 28.36 24.80
CA LYS A 337 50.82 28.17 26.25
C LYS A 337 50.40 29.46 26.99
N ALA A 338 49.17 29.52 27.53
CA ALA A 338 48.68 30.41 28.63
C ALA A 338 47.25 29.96 29.02
N LYS A 339 46.84 29.74 30.31
CA LYS A 339 46.61 30.67 31.45
C LYS A 339 45.52 31.71 31.15
N ASN A 340 44.39 31.91 31.86
CA ASN A 340 43.83 31.46 33.18
C ASN A 340 42.27 31.27 33.03
N GLY A 341 41.41 30.92 34.01
CA GLY A 341 41.52 30.48 35.42
C GLY A 341 40.41 31.05 36.37
N LYS A 342 40.02 30.30 37.43
CA LYS A 342 39.07 30.57 38.56
C LYS A 342 37.57 30.16 38.45
N SER A 343 37.27 29.04 39.12
CA SER A 343 36.25 28.75 40.17
C SER A 343 35.01 29.65 40.40
N ALA A 344 33.82 29.03 40.58
CA ALA A 344 33.14 28.84 41.89
C ALA A 344 31.71 28.21 41.78
N ALA A 345 31.41 27.33 42.75
CA ALA A 345 30.15 27.07 43.50
C ALA A 345 28.76 27.34 42.84
N ASP A 346 27.82 26.40 42.72
CA ASP A 346 27.12 25.53 43.72
C ASP A 346 25.79 26.13 44.23
N ALA A 347 24.69 25.39 44.05
CA ALA A 347 23.39 25.51 44.72
C ALA A 347 22.43 24.40 44.22
N THR A 348 21.63 23.84 45.12
CA THR A 348 20.74 22.68 44.91
C THR A 348 19.25 23.02 45.08
N GLU A 349 18.39 22.02 44.87
CA GLU A 349 16.94 21.98 45.17
C GLU A 349 16.00 22.72 44.18
N GLY A 350 14.74 22.27 43.96
CA GLY A 350 14.01 21.17 44.61
C GLY A 350 12.82 20.64 43.79
N PHE A 351 12.28 19.50 44.23
CA PHE A 351 11.22 18.68 43.60
C PHE A 351 9.86 18.90 44.26
N VAL A 352 8.75 18.98 43.49
CA VAL A 352 7.41 18.47 43.90
C VAL A 352 6.59 18.07 42.67
N ASP A 353 5.76 17.04 42.80
CA ASP A 353 4.86 16.43 41.82
C ASP A 353 3.36 16.57 42.24
N HIS A 354 2.43 16.13 41.39
CA HIS A 354 1.06 15.63 41.65
C HIS A 354 -0.20 16.37 41.11
N SER A 355 -0.74 15.78 40.03
CA SER A 355 -2.01 14.99 40.02
C SER A 355 -3.43 15.61 40.02
N THR A 356 -4.07 15.59 38.83
CA THR A 356 -5.42 14.99 38.55
C THR A 356 -6.70 15.79 39.01
N PRO A 357 -7.97 15.31 38.82
CA PRO A 357 -8.82 15.80 37.71
C PRO A 357 -10.29 16.18 38.08
N ILE A 358 -11.07 16.77 37.16
CA ILE A 358 -12.52 17.05 37.35
C ILE A 358 -13.37 16.64 36.11
N ARG A 359 -14.63 16.23 36.37
CA ARG A 359 -15.56 15.53 35.46
C ARG A 359 -16.49 16.42 34.60
N PHE A 360 -16.84 15.86 33.43
CA PHE A 360 -18.08 15.93 32.62
C PHE A 360 -19.30 16.77 33.05
N SER A 361 -19.99 17.33 32.05
CA SER A 361 -21.47 17.33 31.94
C SER A 361 -21.95 17.35 30.48
N ASP A 362 -23.07 16.69 30.18
CA ASP A 362 -23.66 16.51 28.84
C ASP A 362 -24.32 17.75 28.24
N VAL A 363 -24.31 17.88 26.91
CA VAL A 363 -25.43 18.48 26.14
C VAL A 363 -25.67 17.70 24.84
N GLN A 364 -26.93 17.29 24.62
CA GLN A 364 -27.40 16.60 23.42
C GLN A 364 -27.63 17.58 22.24
N TYR A 365 -27.44 17.15 20.99
CA TYR A 365 -28.13 17.81 19.86
C TYR A 365 -28.65 16.84 18.79
N ARG A 366 -29.74 17.27 18.14
CA ARG A 366 -30.59 16.46 17.26
C ARG A 366 -30.17 16.50 15.79
N SER A 367 -30.59 15.45 15.08
CA SER A 367 -30.55 15.28 13.62
C SER A 367 -31.32 16.34 12.81
N SER A 368 -30.87 16.63 11.59
CA SER A 368 -31.75 16.93 10.45
C SER A 368 -31.10 16.61 9.10
N LEU A 369 -31.93 16.25 8.12
CA LEU A 369 -31.60 15.87 6.73
C LEU A 369 -31.94 17.01 5.76
N TYR A 370 -31.25 17.14 4.62
CA TYR A 370 -31.74 17.55 3.27
C TYR A 370 -30.54 17.40 2.29
N ARG A 371 -30.54 16.65 1.18
CA ARG A 371 -31.36 16.56 -0.07
C ARG A 371 -30.85 17.45 -1.21
N SER A 372 -30.70 16.84 -2.39
CA SER A 372 -30.01 17.32 -3.60
C SER A 372 -30.85 18.19 -4.55
N SER A 373 -30.20 18.97 -5.43
CA SER A 373 -30.45 18.97 -6.91
C SER A 373 -29.53 19.94 -7.73
N PRO A 374 -29.45 19.82 -9.08
CA PRO A 374 -28.34 20.33 -9.91
C PRO A 374 -28.69 21.46 -10.91
N MET A 375 -27.70 21.99 -11.66
CA MET A 375 -27.89 22.92 -12.79
C MET A 375 -26.84 22.74 -13.93
N GLN A 376 -27.11 23.33 -15.10
CA GLN A 376 -26.60 22.88 -16.42
C GLN A 376 -25.55 23.77 -17.13
N MET A 377 -25.04 23.21 -18.23
CA MET A 377 -23.98 23.59 -19.17
C MET A 377 -24.11 24.94 -19.91
N ARG A 378 -22.98 25.52 -20.37
CA ARG A 378 -22.91 26.36 -21.61
C ARG A 378 -21.50 26.36 -22.25
N GLN A 379 -21.43 26.54 -23.57
CA GLN A 379 -20.23 26.45 -24.43
C GLN A 379 -19.67 27.82 -24.87
N ALA A 380 -18.40 27.87 -25.32
CA ALA A 380 -17.85 28.89 -26.22
C ALA A 380 -16.73 28.33 -27.13
N ARG A 381 -16.39 29.02 -28.24
CA ARG A 381 -15.65 28.51 -29.41
C ARG A 381 -14.14 28.90 -29.50
N LEU A 382 -13.44 28.24 -30.43
CA LEU A 382 -12.02 28.36 -30.83
C LEU A 382 -11.68 29.58 -31.70
N ILE A 383 -10.42 30.07 -31.62
CA ILE A 383 -9.65 30.81 -32.65
C ILE A 383 -8.16 30.36 -32.56
N ALA A 384 -7.36 30.43 -33.65
CA ALA A 384 -6.09 29.71 -33.82
C ALA A 384 -4.80 30.58 -34.01
N ALA A 385 -3.65 30.02 -33.56
CA ALA A 385 -2.25 30.04 -34.10
C ALA A 385 -1.55 31.39 -34.48
N PRO A 386 -0.20 31.56 -34.30
CA PRO A 386 0.86 30.73 -34.93
C PRO A 386 2.19 30.49 -34.12
N MET A 387 3.14 29.77 -34.74
CA MET A 387 4.50 29.39 -34.25
C MET A 387 5.53 30.56 -34.38
N HIS A 388 6.76 30.59 -33.84
CA HIS A 388 7.76 29.61 -33.36
C HIS A 388 8.72 30.26 -32.32
N ARG A 389 9.35 29.48 -31.42
CA ARG A 389 10.84 29.43 -31.23
C ARG A 389 11.27 28.41 -30.16
N TYR A 390 12.41 27.77 -30.39
CA TYR A 390 13.00 26.69 -29.57
C TYR A 390 13.88 27.28 -28.44
N SER A 391 13.81 26.73 -27.22
CA SER A 391 14.70 27.10 -26.10
C SER A 391 14.91 25.89 -25.17
N PRO A 392 16.17 25.49 -24.85
CA PRO A 392 16.46 24.18 -24.26
C PRO A 392 16.49 24.12 -22.73
N TYR A 393 15.84 25.05 -22.00
CA TYR A 393 15.71 24.99 -20.54
C TYR A 393 14.26 25.28 -20.10
N ALA A 394 13.56 24.25 -19.65
CA ALA A 394 12.18 24.36 -19.18
C ALA A 394 12.10 24.94 -17.76
N ARG A 395 11.37 26.05 -17.61
CA ARG A 395 11.00 26.62 -16.30
C ARG A 395 9.98 25.72 -15.59
N SER A 396 10.02 25.77 -14.26
CA SER A 396 9.03 25.19 -13.36
C SER A 396 7.60 25.66 -13.66
N HIS A 397 6.64 24.73 -13.57
CA HIS A 397 5.20 24.99 -13.78
C HIS A 397 4.66 26.07 -12.84
N GLU A 398 4.30 27.22 -13.38
CA GLU A 398 3.27 28.08 -12.79
C GLU A 398 1.92 27.39 -12.94
N ARG A 399 1.28 27.03 -11.82
CA ARG A 399 -0.12 26.58 -11.84
C ARG A 399 -1.02 27.81 -11.81
N HIS A 400 -1.61 28.13 -12.96
CA HIS A 400 -2.77 29.01 -13.02
C HIS A 400 -3.91 28.39 -12.21
N TRP A 401 -4.23 29.00 -11.07
CA TRP A 401 -5.48 28.76 -10.37
C TRP A 401 -6.51 29.80 -10.81
N THR A 402 -7.69 29.33 -11.20
CA THR A 402 -8.83 30.18 -11.52
C THR A 402 -9.31 30.90 -10.26
N ASN A 403 -9.47 32.23 -10.36
CA ASN A 403 -10.04 33.04 -9.27
C ASN A 403 -11.51 32.68 -9.05
N VAL A 404 -11.78 31.71 -8.19
CA VAL A 404 -13.08 31.58 -7.52
C VAL A 404 -13.07 32.57 -6.37
N ALA A 405 -13.93 33.60 -6.45
CA ALA A 405 -14.06 34.61 -5.40
C ALA A 405 -14.79 34.04 -4.18
N LEU A 406 -14.09 33.20 -3.41
CA LEU A 406 -14.51 32.82 -2.07
C LEU A 406 -14.37 34.03 -1.13
N THR A 407 -15.36 34.21 -0.28
CA THR A 407 -15.44 35.33 0.68
C THR A 407 -14.24 35.27 1.63
N ARG A 408 -13.29 36.21 1.49
CA ARG A 408 -12.13 36.33 2.38
C ARG A 408 -12.62 36.59 3.80
N SER A 409 -12.64 35.55 4.63
CA SER A 409 -12.84 35.67 6.06
C SER A 409 -11.75 36.58 6.67
N PRO A 410 -12.06 37.41 7.67
CA PRO A 410 -11.06 38.28 8.28
C PRO A 410 -9.90 37.45 8.86
N PRO A 411 -8.66 37.96 8.82
CA PRO A 411 -7.50 37.24 9.32
C PRO A 411 -7.63 36.99 10.83
N ARG A 412 -7.53 35.72 11.24
CA ARG A 412 -7.45 35.34 12.66
C ARG A 412 -6.06 35.71 13.19
N THR A 413 -5.99 36.18 14.44
CA THR A 413 -4.72 36.26 15.18
C THR A 413 -4.17 34.86 15.47
N LEU A 414 -2.88 34.74 15.82
CA LEU A 414 -2.27 33.45 16.17
C LEU A 414 -3.02 32.70 17.28
N LEU A 415 -3.52 33.44 18.30
CA LEU A 415 -4.26 32.84 19.41
C LEU A 415 -5.66 32.38 18.99
N GLU A 416 -6.36 33.18 18.19
CA GLU A 416 -7.68 32.80 17.64
C GLU A 416 -7.57 31.62 16.66
N HIS A 417 -6.49 31.55 15.88
CA HIS A 417 -6.23 30.42 14.99
C HIS A 417 -5.93 29.15 15.79
N ALA A 418 -5.05 29.22 16.79
CA ALA A 418 -4.75 28.09 17.68
C ALA A 418 -6.00 27.59 18.43
N TRP A 419 -6.84 28.50 18.94
CA TRP A 419 -8.11 28.16 19.57
C TRP A 419 -9.10 27.53 18.58
N HIS A 420 -9.18 28.06 17.35
CA HIS A 420 -10.04 27.52 16.31
C HIS A 420 -9.64 26.09 15.90
N VAL A 421 -8.34 25.82 15.74
CA VAL A 421 -7.81 24.46 15.46
C VAL A 421 -8.18 23.52 16.62
N ALA A 422 -7.80 23.87 17.86
CA ALA A 422 -8.07 23.02 19.03
C ALA A 422 -9.56 22.75 19.29
N ALA A 423 -10.46 23.65 18.86
CA ALA A 423 -11.91 23.52 19.06
C ALA A 423 -12.68 22.91 17.87
N ARG A 424 -12.03 22.66 16.71
CA ARG A 424 -12.71 22.19 15.49
C ARG A 424 -12.00 21.09 14.71
N THR A 425 -10.71 20.87 14.94
CA THR A 425 -10.02 19.67 14.46
C THR A 425 -10.56 18.45 15.23
N ASP A 426 -10.94 17.40 14.51
CA ASP A 426 -11.23 16.10 15.11
C ASP A 426 -9.89 15.42 15.49
N PRO A 427 -9.64 15.11 16.77
CA PRO A 427 -8.39 14.46 17.19
C PRO A 427 -8.20 13.02 16.67
N LEU A 428 -9.19 12.46 15.95
CA LEU A 428 -9.11 11.17 15.26
C LEU A 428 -8.99 11.30 13.72
N ALA A 429 -9.00 12.50 13.15
CA ALA A 429 -8.75 12.71 11.73
C ALA A 429 -7.26 12.52 11.41
N ASP A 430 -6.97 11.90 10.25
CA ASP A 430 -5.60 11.71 9.78
C ASP A 430 -4.99 13.06 9.33
N SER A 431 -3.71 13.28 9.64
CA SER A 431 -3.02 14.58 9.46
C SER A 431 -2.97 15.08 8.01
N ASP A 432 -3.24 14.23 7.02
CA ASP A 432 -3.32 14.54 5.61
C ASP A 432 -4.72 15.01 5.13
N GLU A 433 -5.75 14.99 5.99
CA GLU A 433 -7.09 15.50 5.68
C GLU A 433 -7.35 16.97 6.14
N GLU A 434 -6.50 17.56 7.00
CA GLU A 434 -6.70 18.93 7.55
C GLU A 434 -6.54 20.10 6.55
N MET A 435 -6.19 19.82 5.29
CA MET A 435 -5.68 20.80 4.32
C MET A 435 -6.73 21.68 3.61
N GLU A 436 -7.85 22.01 4.26
CA GLU A 436 -8.92 22.86 3.69
C GLU A 436 -8.95 24.32 4.19
N ASP A 437 -8.36 24.66 5.34
CA ASP A 437 -8.38 26.06 5.84
C ASP A 437 -7.20 26.90 5.30
N GLU A 438 -7.53 27.98 4.58
CA GLU A 438 -6.58 28.97 4.07
C GLU A 438 -5.73 29.61 5.19
N HIS A 439 -6.25 29.69 6.42
CA HIS A 439 -5.51 30.19 7.58
C HIS A 439 -4.37 29.25 8.01
N CYS A 440 -4.56 27.92 7.95
CA CYS A 440 -3.50 26.95 8.22
C CYS A 440 -2.33 27.13 7.24
N ARG A 441 -2.63 27.35 5.96
CA ARG A 441 -1.61 27.63 4.93
C ARG A 441 -0.80 28.90 5.26
N ASN A 442 -1.45 29.94 5.75
CA ASN A 442 -0.80 31.20 6.12
C ASN A 442 0.09 31.03 7.36
N ASP A 443 -0.34 30.26 8.36
CA ASP A 443 0.48 29.93 9.53
C ASP A 443 1.72 29.10 9.14
N TYR A 444 1.58 28.06 8.32
CA TYR A 444 2.73 27.30 7.80
C TYR A 444 3.73 28.20 7.05
N VAL A 445 3.27 29.15 6.24
CA VAL A 445 4.15 30.12 5.54
C VAL A 445 4.85 31.05 6.54
N GLN A 446 4.20 31.49 7.61
CA GLN A 446 4.84 32.30 8.65
C GLN A 446 5.88 31.51 9.44
N ARG A 447 5.55 30.28 9.88
CA ARG A 447 6.47 29.37 10.57
C ARG A 447 7.70 29.05 9.70
N LEU A 448 7.50 28.76 8.42
CA LEU A 448 8.60 28.51 7.47
C LEU A 448 9.51 29.74 7.32
N ASN A 449 8.93 30.94 7.21
CA ASN A 449 9.70 32.19 7.18
C ASN A 449 10.50 32.43 8.47
N ILE A 450 9.98 32.07 9.64
CA ILE A 450 10.69 32.15 10.92
C ILE A 450 11.84 31.13 10.95
N VAL A 451 11.60 29.87 10.60
CA VAL A 451 12.63 28.82 10.53
C VAL A 451 13.75 29.21 9.56
N CYS A 452 13.43 29.71 8.37
CA CYS A 452 14.42 30.22 7.42
C CYS A 452 15.24 31.41 7.94
N ARG A 453 14.69 32.23 8.84
CA ARG A 453 15.40 33.35 9.50
C ARG A 453 16.22 32.95 10.73
N LEU A 454 15.99 31.75 11.28
CA LEU A 454 16.72 31.20 12.42
C LEU A 454 17.84 30.24 11.97
N ARG A 455 17.68 29.57 10.82
CA ARG A 455 18.72 28.73 10.21
C ARG A 455 20.04 29.50 10.09
N GLY A 456 21.11 28.97 10.69
CA GLY A 456 22.44 29.59 10.69
C GLY A 456 22.69 30.64 11.77
N LYS A 457 21.80 30.80 12.76
CA LYS A 457 22.05 31.60 13.97
C LYS A 457 22.29 30.68 15.16
N SER A 458 23.18 31.08 16.08
CA SER A 458 23.35 30.35 17.35
C SER A 458 22.06 30.43 18.19
N PRO A 459 21.67 29.37 18.92
CA PRO A 459 22.33 28.07 19.05
C PRO A 459 21.71 26.99 18.14
N THR A 460 21.65 27.19 16.82
CA THR A 460 21.35 26.10 15.88
C THR A 460 22.61 25.24 15.73
N PRO A 461 22.57 23.91 15.96
CA PRO A 461 23.71 23.03 15.68
C PRO A 461 24.02 23.04 14.17
N GLU A 462 25.30 22.91 13.82
CA GLU A 462 25.70 22.79 12.41
C GLU A 462 25.18 21.47 11.81
N PRO A 463 24.72 21.48 10.54
CA PRO A 463 24.20 20.29 9.90
C PRO A 463 25.31 19.29 9.57
N GLU A 464 25.08 18.01 9.90
CA GLU A 464 25.87 16.86 9.41
C GLU A 464 25.68 16.60 7.91
#